data_AF-A0A2U8W257-F1
#
_entry.id   AF-A0A2U8W257-F1
#
_cell.length_a   1.000
_cell.length_b   1.000
_cell.length_c   1.000
_cell.angle_alpha   90.00
_cell.angle_beta   90.00
_cell.angle_gamma   90.00
#
_symmetry.space_group_name_H-M   'P 1'
#
loop_
_entity.id
_entity.type
_entity.pdbx_description
1 polymer ?
#
loop_
_entity_poly.entity_id
_entity_poly.type
_entity_poly.pdbx_seq_one_letter_code
_entity_poly.pdbx_strand_id
1 'polypeptide(L)'
;MTAPVTRLTILLAALAGAAIAGATLAAPAQAGGCYGSECYRHVTTPPVFDTVSEQVLVRPPRTIYRTTPPVFDTVSERVLVAPGGRVWQTRRGPYGELIGCWVTTPPQFAVRSRRVMVQPPQTIPETIPPEYASVSRRVLVQPARAGWVPVGGGYGPGPGYGPGPGGPLVGSIPDAFGITGASSADIGVGLGFSRGSIYDGY
;
A
#
# COMPACT_ATOMS: atom_id res chain seq x y z
N MET A 1 -47.90 -14.12 101.02
CA MET A 1 -46.71 -14.79 100.44
C MET A 1 -46.72 -16.24 100.92
N THR A 2 -46.51 -17.16 99.98
CA THR A 2 -46.88 -18.59 99.93
C THR A 2 -46.31 -19.50 101.03
N ALA A 3 -47.14 -20.46 101.47
CA ALA A 3 -46.85 -21.64 102.30
C ALA A 3 -46.47 -22.87 101.42
N PRO A 4 -46.42 -24.15 101.89
CA PRO A 4 -45.63 -24.77 102.97
C PRO A 4 -44.98 -26.16 102.63
N VAL A 5 -43.95 -26.54 103.40
CA VAL A 5 -43.76 -27.79 104.22
C VAL A 5 -44.07 -29.22 103.65
N THR A 6 -43.05 -30.09 103.74
CA THR A 6 -42.99 -31.55 104.08
C THR A 6 -43.26 -32.72 103.10
N ARG A 7 -42.33 -33.71 103.23
CA ARG A 7 -42.45 -35.20 103.31
C ARG A 7 -43.05 -35.96 102.13
N LEU A 8 -42.36 -37.00 101.65
CA LEU A 8 -42.49 -38.40 102.09
C LEU A 8 -41.80 -39.35 101.08
N THR A 9 -41.16 -40.38 101.60
CA THR A 9 -40.49 -41.54 100.99
C THR A 9 -41.37 -42.39 100.04
N ILE A 10 -40.77 -43.14 99.08
CA ILE A 10 -40.86 -44.63 98.90
C ILE A 10 -40.51 -45.13 97.47
N LEU A 11 -39.50 -46.03 97.44
CA LEU A 11 -39.28 -47.29 96.68
C LEU A 11 -39.42 -47.48 95.14
N LEU A 12 -38.38 -48.16 94.62
CA LEU A 12 -38.30 -49.34 93.73
C LEU A 12 -38.72 -49.30 92.23
N ALA A 13 -37.68 -49.54 91.41
CA ALA A 13 -37.55 -50.52 90.32
C ALA A 13 -38.39 -50.42 89.02
N ALA A 14 -37.70 -50.34 87.87
CA ALA A 14 -37.86 -51.28 86.74
C ALA A 14 -36.76 -51.08 85.66
N LEU A 15 -36.26 -52.20 85.15
CA LEU A 15 -35.30 -52.37 84.06
C LEU A 15 -35.89 -52.08 82.66
N ALA A 16 -35.09 -51.55 81.73
CA ALA A 16 -35.13 -51.88 80.28
C ALA A 16 -33.87 -51.35 79.56
N GLY A 17 -33.17 -52.22 78.83
CA GLY A 17 -31.96 -51.88 78.06
C GLY A 17 -32.21 -51.69 76.56
N ALA A 18 -31.18 -51.22 75.82
CA ALA A 18 -30.97 -51.47 74.39
C ALA A 18 -29.55 -51.05 73.96
N ALA A 19 -28.89 -51.90 73.15
CA ALA A 19 -27.56 -51.75 72.60
C ALA A 19 -27.54 -50.88 71.32
N ILE A 20 -26.42 -50.18 71.05
CA ILE A 20 -26.12 -49.60 69.72
C ILE A 20 -24.67 -49.95 69.36
N ALA A 21 -24.53 -50.72 68.28
CA ALA A 21 -23.28 -51.10 67.63
C ALA A 21 -22.75 -49.95 66.76
N GLY A 22 -21.46 -49.64 66.88
CA GLY A 22 -20.77 -48.61 66.09
C GLY A 22 -20.29 -49.17 64.74
N ALA A 23 -20.67 -48.52 63.65
CA ALA A 23 -20.16 -48.76 62.31
C ALA A 23 -19.15 -47.64 61.94
N THR A 24 -17.89 -48.01 61.69
CA THR A 24 -16.87 -47.12 61.13
C THR A 24 -16.96 -47.12 59.61
N LEU A 25 -17.35 -45.99 59.01
CA LEU A 25 -17.33 -45.79 57.56
C LEU A 25 -15.96 -45.24 57.13
N ALA A 26 -15.27 -45.99 56.26
CA ALA A 26 -14.13 -45.51 55.50
C ALA A 26 -14.60 -44.54 54.41
N ALA A 27 -14.03 -43.34 54.36
CA ALA A 27 -14.27 -42.39 53.28
C ALA A 27 -13.54 -42.85 52.01
N PRO A 28 -14.17 -42.85 50.82
CA PRO A 28 -13.41 -42.97 49.59
C PRO A 28 -12.65 -41.66 49.35
N ALA A 29 -11.37 -41.77 49.04
CA ALA A 29 -10.59 -40.67 48.49
C ALA A 29 -11.17 -40.33 47.10
N GLN A 30 -11.90 -39.23 46.98
CA GLN A 30 -12.22 -38.68 45.65
C GLN A 30 -10.94 -38.06 45.08
N ALA A 31 -10.23 -38.83 44.26
CA ALA A 31 -9.37 -38.25 43.25
C ALA A 31 -10.29 -37.50 42.26
N GLY A 32 -10.37 -36.17 42.43
CA GLY A 32 -11.13 -35.27 41.56
C GLY A 32 -10.52 -35.23 40.15
N GLY A 33 -10.78 -36.27 39.37
CA GLY A 33 -10.62 -36.24 37.92
C GLY A 33 -11.80 -35.48 37.32
N CYS A 34 -11.48 -34.50 36.48
CA CYS A 34 -12.47 -33.67 35.81
C CYS A 34 -13.15 -34.51 34.71
N TYR A 35 -14.27 -35.16 35.03
CA TYR A 35 -15.05 -36.00 34.11
C TYR A 35 -16.41 -35.35 33.83
N GLY A 36 -16.64 -34.94 32.59
CA GLY A 36 -17.93 -34.42 32.13
C GLY A 36 -17.85 -33.04 31.48
N SER A 37 -18.97 -32.61 30.88
CA SER A 37 -19.19 -31.32 30.20
C SER A 37 -18.96 -30.07 31.06
N GLU A 38 -18.46 -30.24 32.28
CA GLU A 38 -18.31 -29.20 33.30
C GLU A 38 -16.86 -28.70 33.42
N CYS A 39 -15.93 -29.33 32.71
CA CYS A 39 -14.52 -28.97 32.75
C CYS A 39 -14.20 -27.97 31.64
N TYR A 40 -13.91 -26.72 32.00
CA TYR A 40 -13.47 -25.68 31.06
C TYR A 40 -12.03 -25.25 31.35
N ARG A 41 -11.24 -25.04 30.29
CA ARG A 41 -9.94 -24.38 30.38
C ARG A 41 -10.04 -22.96 29.85
N HIS A 42 -9.37 -22.03 30.52
CA HIS A 42 -9.25 -20.67 30.03
C HIS A 42 -8.26 -20.64 28.87
N VAL A 43 -8.71 -20.17 27.70
CA VAL A 43 -7.88 -20.00 26.51
C VAL A 43 -7.80 -18.52 26.19
N THR A 44 -6.58 -18.02 26.04
CA THR A 44 -6.31 -16.67 25.55
C THR A 44 -5.75 -16.78 24.14
N THR A 45 -6.44 -16.18 23.17
CA THR A 45 -5.95 -16.06 21.80
C THR A 45 -5.31 -14.68 21.62
N PRO A 46 -4.03 -14.61 21.22
CA PRO A 46 -3.35 -13.33 21.01
C PRO A 46 -4.00 -12.53 19.87
N PRO A 47 -3.84 -11.20 19.85
CA PRO A 47 -4.32 -10.36 18.75
C PRO A 47 -3.55 -10.68 17.46
N VAL A 48 -4.25 -10.59 16.33
CA VAL A 48 -3.64 -10.79 15.00
C VAL A 48 -3.44 -9.42 14.37
N PHE A 49 -2.18 -9.13 14.03
CA PHE A 49 -1.78 -7.92 13.30
C PHE A 49 -1.45 -8.28 11.86
N ASP A 50 -1.81 -7.38 10.96
CA ASP A 50 -1.39 -7.43 9.56
C ASP A 50 -0.56 -6.19 9.22
N THR A 51 0.23 -6.27 8.16
CA THR A 51 1.08 -5.17 7.68
C THR A 51 0.54 -4.65 6.36
N VAL A 52 0.00 -3.43 6.38
CA VAL A 52 -0.47 -2.75 5.17
C VAL A 52 0.66 -1.84 4.66
N SER A 53 0.96 -1.96 3.36
CA SER A 53 1.89 -1.06 2.66
C SER A 53 1.09 0.03 1.95
N GLU A 54 1.41 1.28 2.23
CA GLU A 54 0.81 2.44 1.58
C GLU A 54 1.89 3.26 0.86
N GLN A 55 1.59 3.71 -0.36
CA GLN A 55 2.46 4.59 -1.13
C GLN A 55 2.17 6.03 -0.73
N VAL A 56 3.15 6.68 -0.08
CA VAL A 56 3.02 8.07 0.34
C VAL A 56 3.86 8.96 -0.59
N LEU A 57 3.28 10.08 -1.01
CA LEU A 57 3.99 11.10 -1.78
C LEU A 57 5.04 11.79 -0.89
N VAL A 58 6.31 11.55 -1.16
CA VAL A 58 7.42 12.16 -0.40
C VAL A 58 7.86 13.47 -1.02
N ARG A 59 7.78 13.55 -2.35
CA ARG A 59 8.16 14.74 -3.11
C ARG A 59 7.15 15.00 -4.21
N PRO A 60 6.49 16.17 -4.22
CA PRO A 60 5.58 16.52 -5.30
C PRO A 60 6.34 16.74 -6.61
N PRO A 61 5.65 16.63 -7.77
CA PRO A 61 6.25 17.00 -9.04
C PRO A 61 6.61 18.49 -9.00
N ARG A 62 7.75 18.84 -9.59
CA ARG A 62 8.16 20.25 -9.72
C ARG A 62 8.77 20.51 -11.08
N THR A 63 8.57 21.71 -11.57
CA THR A 63 9.19 22.18 -12.81
C THR A 63 10.39 23.06 -12.45
N ILE A 64 11.55 22.72 -12.98
CA ILE A 64 12.75 23.55 -12.89
C ILE A 64 12.96 24.21 -14.26
N TYR A 65 13.40 25.47 -14.24
CA TYR A 65 13.69 26.22 -15.45
C TYR A 65 15.20 26.32 -15.65
N ARG A 66 15.70 25.82 -16.78
CA ARG A 66 17.09 26.01 -17.21
C ARG A 66 17.16 27.14 -18.23
N THR A 67 17.97 28.15 -17.95
CA THR A 67 18.20 29.26 -18.88
C THR A 67 19.42 29.01 -19.75
N THR A 68 19.24 29.05 -21.06
CA THR A 68 20.30 29.01 -22.06
C THR A 68 20.57 30.45 -22.54
N PRO A 69 21.83 30.92 -22.50
CA PRO A 69 22.16 32.28 -22.93
C PRO A 69 21.98 32.47 -24.45
N PRO A 70 21.86 33.73 -24.92
CA PRO A 70 21.77 34.02 -26.35
C PRO A 70 23.09 33.70 -27.07
N VAL A 71 22.98 33.25 -28.32
CA VAL A 71 24.13 33.03 -29.20
C VAL A 71 24.21 34.17 -30.21
N PHE A 72 25.36 34.82 -30.25
CA PHE A 72 25.67 35.89 -31.21
C PHE A 72 26.70 35.41 -32.22
N ASP A 73 26.53 35.88 -33.45
CA ASP A 73 27.49 35.67 -34.53
C ASP A 73 27.89 37.02 -35.14
N THR A 74 29.05 37.06 -35.79
CA THR A 74 29.58 38.26 -36.44
C THR A 74 29.50 38.11 -37.95
N VAL A 75 28.58 38.85 -38.55
CA VAL A 75 28.41 38.86 -40.00
C VAL A 75 29.22 40.02 -40.58
N SER A 76 30.08 39.71 -41.54
CA SER A 76 30.82 40.69 -42.33
C SER A 76 30.13 40.94 -43.67
N GLU A 77 29.79 42.20 -43.94
CA GLU A 77 29.19 42.62 -45.21
C GLU A 77 30.10 43.62 -45.91
N ARG A 78 30.25 43.46 -47.24
CA ARG A 78 31.01 44.39 -48.07
C ARG A 78 30.09 45.54 -48.50
N VAL A 79 30.31 46.72 -47.96
CA VAL A 79 29.52 47.91 -48.24
C VAL A 79 30.29 48.83 -49.18
N LEU A 80 29.59 49.41 -50.15
CA LEU A 80 30.13 50.42 -51.05
C LEU A 80 30.28 51.74 -50.28
N VAL A 81 31.51 52.23 -50.17
CA VAL A 81 31.84 53.45 -49.42
C VAL A 81 31.89 54.66 -50.34
N ALA A 82 32.48 54.48 -51.52
CA ALA A 82 32.52 55.50 -52.55
C ALA A 82 32.20 54.86 -53.91
N PRO A 83 31.21 55.41 -54.65
CA PRO A 83 30.98 54.98 -56.01
C PRO A 83 32.20 55.35 -56.87
N GLY A 84 32.58 54.46 -57.78
CA GLY A 84 33.57 54.78 -58.80
C GLY A 84 33.03 55.84 -59.76
N GLY A 85 33.92 56.49 -60.50
CA GLY A 85 33.52 57.55 -61.40
C GLY A 85 34.64 58.02 -62.30
N ARG A 86 34.28 58.90 -63.24
CA ARG A 86 35.23 59.57 -64.13
C ARG A 86 35.32 61.03 -63.75
N VAL A 87 36.53 61.51 -63.52
CA VAL A 87 36.81 62.91 -63.20
C VAL A 87 37.68 63.48 -64.31
N TRP A 88 37.33 64.68 -64.77
CA TRP A 88 38.17 65.42 -65.70
C TRP A 88 39.32 66.06 -64.93
N GLN A 89 40.55 65.68 -65.25
CA GLN A 89 41.74 66.29 -64.68
C GLN A 89 42.52 66.99 -65.79
N THR A 90 43.03 68.18 -65.48
CA THR A 90 43.86 68.96 -66.39
C THR A 90 45.27 69.10 -65.82
N ARG A 91 46.26 69.01 -66.70
CA ARG A 91 47.67 69.25 -66.38
C ARG A 91 48.25 70.24 -67.39
N ARG A 92 49.15 71.11 -66.93
CA ARG A 92 49.95 71.94 -67.84
C ARG A 92 51.05 71.11 -68.48
N GLY A 93 51.14 71.19 -69.80
CA GLY A 93 52.22 70.60 -70.58
C GLY A 93 53.50 71.46 -70.57
N PRO A 94 54.59 70.95 -71.17
CA PRO A 94 55.90 71.61 -71.18
C PRO A 94 55.91 72.98 -71.87
N TYR A 95 54.96 73.24 -72.78
CA TYR A 95 54.89 74.47 -73.57
C TYR A 95 53.72 75.38 -73.16
N GLY A 96 53.07 75.09 -72.02
CA GLY A 96 52.00 75.92 -71.44
C GLY A 96 50.57 75.52 -71.84
N GLU A 97 50.40 74.48 -72.67
CA GLU A 97 49.10 73.94 -73.05
C GLU A 97 48.37 73.25 -71.88
N LEU A 98 47.03 73.32 -71.85
CA LEU A 98 46.19 72.57 -70.91
C LEU A 98 45.76 71.24 -71.55
N ILE A 99 46.36 70.15 -71.10
CA ILE A 99 46.00 68.80 -71.54
C ILE A 99 45.03 68.21 -70.51
N GLY A 100 43.85 67.84 -70.97
CA GLY A 100 42.83 67.21 -70.13
C GLY A 100 42.71 65.71 -70.40
N CYS A 101 42.61 64.92 -69.34
CA CYS A 101 42.34 63.50 -69.43
C CYS A 101 41.17 63.10 -68.51
N TRP A 102 40.38 62.14 -68.96
CA TRP A 102 39.40 61.48 -68.09
C TRP A 102 40.12 60.45 -67.24
N VAL A 103 40.19 60.68 -65.94
CA VAL A 103 40.73 59.72 -64.97
C VAL A 103 39.58 58.91 -64.39
N THR A 104 39.63 57.59 -64.56
CA THR A 104 38.64 56.67 -63.98
C THR A 104 39.11 56.22 -62.61
N THR A 105 38.32 56.51 -61.57
CA THR A 105 38.58 56.06 -60.21
C THR A 105 37.70 54.84 -59.93
N PRO A 106 38.27 53.70 -59.48
CA PRO A 106 37.49 52.50 -59.18
C PRO A 106 36.61 52.70 -57.93
N PRO A 107 35.48 51.99 -57.83
CA PRO A 107 34.65 52.01 -56.63
C PRO A 107 35.41 51.48 -55.42
N GLN A 108 35.21 52.11 -54.27
CA GLN A 108 35.82 51.71 -53.02
C GLN A 108 34.80 50.99 -52.15
N PHE A 109 35.22 49.84 -51.61
CA PHE A 109 34.41 49.01 -50.73
C PHE A 109 35.12 48.83 -49.41
N ALA A 110 34.36 48.81 -48.32
CA ALA A 110 34.86 48.45 -47.00
C ALA A 110 34.04 47.29 -46.43
N VAL A 111 34.66 46.54 -45.54
CA VAL A 111 33.98 45.49 -44.78
C VAL A 111 33.42 46.10 -43.50
N ARG A 112 32.11 45.94 -43.30
CA ARG A 112 31.43 46.32 -42.06
C ARG A 112 31.03 45.04 -41.33
N SER A 113 31.50 44.90 -40.09
CA SER A 113 31.07 43.81 -39.21
C SER A 113 29.89 44.26 -38.35
N ARG A 114 28.86 43.42 -38.24
CA ARG A 114 27.79 43.59 -37.24
C ARG A 114 27.56 42.29 -36.48
N ARG A 115 27.25 42.41 -35.19
CA ARG A 115 26.81 41.28 -34.37
C ARG A 115 25.33 41.04 -34.60
N VAL A 116 24.98 39.81 -34.94
CA VAL A 116 23.59 39.37 -35.13
C VAL A 116 23.30 38.29 -34.10
N MET A 117 22.14 38.39 -33.45
CA MET A 117 21.66 37.33 -32.57
C MET A 117 21.15 36.18 -33.43
N VAL A 118 21.80 35.02 -33.35
CA VAL A 118 21.42 33.82 -34.10
C VAL A 118 20.42 33.00 -33.31
N GLN A 119 20.61 32.92 -31.99
CA GLN A 119 19.70 32.22 -31.10
C GLN A 119 19.31 33.15 -29.94
N PRO A 120 18.01 33.38 -29.70
CA PRO A 120 17.56 34.15 -28.55
C PRO A 120 17.83 33.39 -27.24
N PRO A 121 17.81 34.07 -26.08
CA PRO A 121 17.84 33.36 -24.80
C PRO A 121 16.60 32.46 -24.71
N GLN A 122 16.78 31.26 -24.20
CA GLN A 122 15.68 30.29 -24.04
C GLN A 122 15.61 29.81 -22.60
N THR A 123 14.39 29.62 -22.13
CA THR A 123 14.10 29.00 -20.84
C THR A 123 13.43 27.66 -21.11
N ILE A 124 14.13 26.57 -20.80
CA ILE A 124 13.66 25.21 -21.04
C ILE A 124 13.06 24.68 -19.74
N PRO A 125 11.76 24.31 -19.71
CA PRO A 125 11.16 23.68 -18.54
C PRO A 125 11.56 22.20 -18.48
N GLU A 126 12.05 21.78 -17.33
CA GLU A 126 12.34 20.38 -17.01
C GLU A 126 11.41 19.94 -15.88
N THR A 127 10.59 18.92 -16.15
CA THR A 127 9.64 18.38 -15.16
C THR A 127 10.29 17.23 -14.41
N ILE A 128 10.48 17.41 -13.10
CA ILE A 128 10.93 16.36 -12.20
C ILE A 128 9.70 15.58 -11.72
N PRO A 129 9.65 14.24 -11.93
CA PRO A 129 8.51 13.43 -11.54
C PRO A 129 8.36 13.38 -10.01
N PRO A 130 7.16 13.02 -9.52
CA PRO A 130 6.94 12.82 -8.08
C PRO A 130 7.72 11.60 -7.58
N GLU A 131 8.21 11.68 -6.35
CA GLU A 131 8.82 10.53 -5.66
C GLU A 131 7.85 9.99 -4.61
N TYR A 132 7.59 8.69 -4.71
CA TYR A 132 6.77 7.94 -3.76
C TYR A 132 7.66 7.01 -2.92
N ALA A 133 7.28 6.81 -1.67
CA ALA A 133 7.88 5.80 -0.81
C ALA A 133 6.81 4.92 -0.18
N SER A 134 7.15 3.65 0.04
CA SER A 134 6.28 2.71 0.74
C SER A 134 6.47 2.84 2.24
N VAL A 135 5.38 3.11 2.94
CA VAL A 135 5.34 3.11 4.41
C VAL A 135 4.53 1.91 4.86
N SER A 136 5.09 1.09 5.75
CA SER A 136 4.39 -0.03 6.35
C SER A 136 3.82 0.37 7.70
N ARG A 137 2.53 0.06 7.92
CA ARG A 137 1.90 0.20 9.24
C ARG A 137 1.25 -1.11 9.65
N ARG A 138 1.37 -1.45 10.93
CA ARG A 138 0.65 -2.58 11.52
C ARG A 138 -0.77 -2.16 11.82
N VAL A 139 -1.72 -2.95 11.34
CA VAL A 139 -3.15 -2.77 11.60
C VAL A 139 -3.64 -3.98 12.37
N LEU A 140 -4.41 -3.74 13.43
CA LEU A 140 -5.05 -4.80 14.19
C LEU A 140 -6.24 -5.33 13.38
N VAL A 141 -6.14 -6.57 12.93
CA VAL A 141 -7.20 -7.23 12.13
C VAL A 141 -8.14 -7.99 13.04
N GLN A 142 -7.60 -8.60 14.09
CA GLN A 142 -8.39 -9.31 15.09
C GLN A 142 -7.93 -8.94 16.50
N PRO A 143 -8.84 -8.44 17.36
CA PRO A 143 -8.49 -8.16 18.75
C PRO A 143 -8.21 -9.46 19.50
N ALA A 144 -7.45 -9.34 20.59
CA ALA A 144 -7.25 -10.44 21.52
C ALA A 144 -8.61 -10.87 22.08
N ARG A 145 -8.81 -12.18 22.21
CA ARG A 145 -10.02 -12.72 22.84
C ARG A 145 -9.64 -13.78 23.85
N ALA A 146 -10.39 -13.83 24.94
CA ALA A 146 -10.25 -14.83 25.97
C ALA A 146 -11.61 -15.46 26.24
N GLY A 147 -11.61 -16.76 26.54
CA GLY A 147 -12.84 -17.50 26.80
C GLY A 147 -12.57 -18.87 27.39
N TRP A 148 -13.62 -19.46 27.95
CA TRP A 148 -13.60 -20.80 28.51
C TRP A 148 -13.97 -21.83 27.43
N VAL A 149 -13.10 -22.80 27.19
CA VAL A 149 -13.29 -23.88 26.20
C VAL A 149 -13.35 -25.22 26.93
N PRO A 150 -14.27 -26.14 26.59
CA PRO A 150 -14.37 -27.43 27.26
C PRO A 150 -13.08 -28.26 27.09
N VAL A 151 -12.64 -28.89 28.18
CA VAL A 151 -11.49 -29.80 28.22
C VAL A 151 -11.97 -31.18 27.82
N GLY A 152 -11.47 -31.72 26.71
CA GLY A 152 -11.84 -33.06 26.22
C GLY A 152 -12.89 -33.10 25.11
N GLY A 153 -13.26 -31.94 24.54
CA GLY A 153 -14.12 -31.85 23.35
C GLY A 153 -13.39 -32.28 22.08
N GLY A 154 -13.23 -33.59 21.88
CA GLY A 154 -13.10 -34.14 20.55
C GLY A 154 -14.30 -33.71 19.73
N TYR A 155 -14.08 -33.28 18.50
CA TYR A 155 -15.11 -33.16 17.48
C TYR A 155 -15.78 -34.53 17.37
N GLY A 156 -16.88 -34.75 18.08
CA GLY A 156 -17.76 -35.88 17.82
C GLY A 156 -18.24 -35.74 16.38
N PRO A 157 -18.28 -36.82 15.58
CA PRO A 157 -18.87 -36.74 14.27
C PRO A 157 -20.30 -36.24 14.47
N GLY A 158 -20.65 -35.12 13.83
CA GLY A 158 -22.01 -34.62 13.82
C GLY A 158 -22.96 -35.76 13.41
N PRO A 159 -24.25 -35.72 13.81
CA PRO A 159 -25.20 -36.71 13.33
C PRO A 159 -25.13 -36.68 11.81
N GLY A 160 -24.60 -37.75 11.23
CA GLY A 160 -24.57 -37.92 9.80
C GLY A 160 -26.01 -37.83 9.32
N TYR A 161 -26.31 -36.75 8.59
CA TYR A 161 -27.43 -36.78 7.68
C TYR A 161 -27.02 -37.78 6.59
N GLY A 162 -27.27 -39.05 6.86
CA GLY A 162 -27.16 -40.10 5.86
C GLY A 162 -28.06 -39.72 4.68
N PRO A 163 -27.64 -39.92 3.43
CA PRO A 163 -28.48 -39.62 2.29
C PRO A 163 -29.71 -40.52 2.35
N GLY A 164 -30.89 -39.94 2.52
CA GLY A 164 -32.14 -40.65 2.23
C GLY A 164 -32.14 -41.08 0.76
N PRO A 165 -32.76 -42.22 0.42
CA PRO A 165 -32.79 -42.71 -0.95
C PRO A 165 -33.71 -41.79 -1.77
N GLY A 166 -33.14 -40.86 -2.53
CA GLY A 166 -33.90 -39.97 -3.41
C GLY A 166 -33.33 -38.60 -3.74
N GLY A 167 -32.11 -38.23 -3.30
CA GLY A 167 -31.46 -36.99 -3.73
C GLY A 167 -30.72 -37.15 -5.07
N PRO A 168 -30.72 -36.16 -5.97
CA PRO A 168 -30.10 -36.29 -7.28
C PRO A 168 -28.60 -36.55 -7.11
N LEU A 169 -28.14 -37.63 -7.74
CA LEU A 169 -26.73 -37.95 -7.92
C LEU A 169 -26.11 -36.85 -8.78
N VAL A 170 -25.60 -35.79 -8.14
CA VAL A 170 -24.68 -34.86 -8.79
C VAL A 170 -23.42 -35.68 -9.05
N GLY A 171 -23.29 -36.08 -10.31
CA GLY A 171 -22.24 -36.95 -10.78
C GLY A 171 -20.87 -36.43 -10.36
N SER A 172 -20.11 -37.31 -9.74
CA SER A 172 -18.69 -37.43 -10.02
C SER A 172 -18.51 -37.44 -11.55
N ILE A 173 -18.24 -36.28 -12.12
CA ILE A 173 -17.60 -36.21 -13.43
C ILE A 173 -16.27 -36.95 -13.27
N PRO A 174 -15.99 -37.98 -14.05
CA PRO A 174 -14.71 -38.68 -13.96
C PRO A 174 -13.59 -37.67 -14.26
N ASP A 175 -12.59 -37.66 -13.39
CA ASP A 175 -11.33 -36.96 -13.56
C ASP A 175 -10.70 -37.35 -14.90
N ALA A 176 -10.90 -36.51 -15.92
CA ALA A 176 -10.23 -36.64 -17.21
C ALA A 176 -9.12 -35.59 -17.41
N PHE A 177 -8.95 -34.65 -16.49
CA PHE A 177 -7.80 -33.74 -16.49
C PHE A 177 -7.38 -33.48 -15.05
N GLY A 178 -6.19 -33.95 -14.68
CA GLY A 178 -5.63 -33.83 -13.34
C GLY A 178 -5.38 -32.38 -12.93
N ILE A 179 -6.38 -31.75 -12.33
CA ILE A 179 -6.26 -30.43 -11.69
C ILE A 179 -7.02 -30.47 -10.38
N THR A 180 -6.39 -31.04 -9.36
CA THR A 180 -6.80 -30.86 -7.97
C THR A 180 -6.45 -29.43 -7.53
N GLY A 181 -7.46 -28.59 -7.32
CA GLY A 181 -7.30 -27.36 -6.53
C GLY A 181 -7.66 -26.02 -7.17
N ALA A 182 -8.62 -25.96 -8.09
CA ALA A 182 -9.18 -24.69 -8.55
C ALA A 182 -10.41 -24.30 -7.71
N SER A 183 -10.31 -23.17 -7.02
CA SER A 183 -11.45 -22.55 -6.35
C SER A 183 -12.33 -21.84 -7.38
N SER A 184 -13.57 -21.49 -7.06
CA SER A 184 -14.50 -20.82 -7.99
C SER A 184 -14.01 -19.48 -8.57
N ALA A 185 -12.86 -18.97 -8.11
CA ALA A 185 -12.18 -17.82 -8.69
C ALA A 185 -11.46 -18.16 -10.02
N ASP A 186 -11.10 -19.42 -10.27
CA ASP A 186 -10.19 -19.78 -11.36
C ASP A 186 -10.92 -20.13 -12.68
N ILE A 187 -12.22 -20.43 -12.62
CA ILE A 187 -13.03 -20.72 -13.83
C ILE A 187 -13.27 -19.45 -14.68
N GLY A 188 -13.12 -18.24 -14.09
CA GLY A 188 -13.31 -16.98 -14.80
C GLY A 188 -12.22 -16.68 -15.85
N VAL A 189 -11.01 -17.24 -15.70
CA VAL A 189 -9.88 -16.94 -16.59
C VAL A 189 -9.89 -17.84 -17.84
N GLY A 190 -10.48 -19.03 -17.78
CA GLY A 190 -10.49 -19.98 -18.90
C GLY A 190 -11.52 -19.69 -20.00
N LEU A 191 -12.57 -18.91 -19.71
CA LEU A 191 -13.66 -18.63 -20.66
C LEU A 191 -13.71 -17.16 -21.13
N GLY A 192 -12.66 -16.37 -20.90
CA GLY A 192 -12.54 -15.03 -21.49
C GLY A 192 -13.55 -13.99 -21.00
N PHE A 193 -14.22 -14.23 -19.87
CA PHE A 193 -15.06 -13.22 -19.23
C PHE A 193 -14.23 -12.42 -18.22
N SER A 194 -13.51 -11.41 -18.72
CA SER A 194 -12.92 -10.36 -17.89
C SER A 194 -14.02 -9.67 -17.07
N ARG A 195 -14.12 -9.98 -15.77
CA ARG A 195 -14.81 -9.10 -14.82
C ARG A 195 -13.91 -7.90 -14.55
N GLY A 196 -14.06 -6.87 -15.39
CA GLY A 196 -13.58 -5.53 -15.06
C GLY A 196 -14.20 -5.10 -13.73
N SER A 197 -13.34 -4.72 -12.78
CA SER A 197 -13.76 -4.16 -11.49
C SER A 197 -14.51 -2.85 -11.74
N ILE A 198 -15.69 -2.75 -11.18
CA ILE A 198 -16.63 -1.61 -11.28
C ILE A 198 -16.12 -0.30 -10.62
N TYR A 199 -14.88 -0.27 -10.11
CA TYR A 199 -14.37 0.87 -9.33
C TYR A 199 -13.01 1.40 -9.84
N ASP A 200 -12.87 1.59 -11.14
CA ASP A 200 -11.79 2.41 -11.69
C ASP A 200 -12.40 3.50 -12.57
N GLY A 201 -12.55 4.70 -12.00
CA GLY A 201 -13.12 5.86 -12.68
C GLY A 201 -13.82 6.84 -11.76
N TYR A 202 -13.05 7.61 -10.98
CA TYR A 202 -13.29 9.03 -10.69
C TYR A 202 -11.97 9.73 -10.43
#